data_AF-A0A1G7TC39-F1
#
_entry.id   AF-A0A1G7TC39-F1
#
_cell.length_a   1.000
_cell.length_b   1.000
_cell.length_c   1.000
_cell.angle_alpha   90.00
_cell.angle_beta   90.00
_cell.angle_gamma   90.00
#
_symmetry.space_group_name_H-M   'P 1'
#
loop_
_entity.id
_entity.type
_entity.pdbx_description
1 polymer ?
#
loop_
_entity_poly.entity_id
_entity_poly.type
_entity_poly.pdbx_seq_one_letter_code
_entity_poly.pdbx_strand_id
1 'polypeptide(L)' 'MSDPCFELWLLLHFKAHNAFIEKGKSACALLAEYVPGYDKRLDFSRFDDRVEAAIKRAKELPAGNPSTDVWRLVEMLLKH' A
#
# COMPACT_ATOMS: atom_id res chain seq x y z
N MET A 1 -3.14 18.12 -3.80
CA MET A 1 -2.09 17.21 -4.28
C MET A 1 -2.24 15.93 -3.48
N SER A 2 -2.46 14.80 -4.15
CA SER A 2 -2.46 13.49 -3.47
C SER A 2 -1.01 13.11 -3.21
N ASP A 3 -0.60 13.09 -1.95
CA ASP A 3 0.71 12.56 -1.59
C ASP A 3 0.65 11.03 -1.76
N PRO A 4 1.55 10.41 -2.57
CA PRO A 4 1.59 8.96 -2.69
C PRO A 4 1.82 8.34 -1.31
N CYS A 5 0.85 7.56 -0.85
CA CYS A 5 0.84 7.05 0.52
C CYS A 5 1.50 5.67 0.57
N PHE A 6 2.69 5.59 1.18
CA PHE A 6 3.40 4.32 1.35
C PHE A 6 2.61 3.34 2.23
N GLU A 7 1.93 3.83 3.26
CA GLU A 7 1.07 3.03 4.12
C GLU A 7 -0.15 2.47 3.36
N LEU A 8 -0.68 3.21 2.37
CA LEU A 8 -1.70 2.67 1.46
C LEU A 8 -1.13 1.49 0.68
N TRP A 9 0.09 1.60 0.13
CA TRP A 9 0.74 0.48 -0.55
C TRP A 9 0.79 -0.76 0.34
N LEU A 10 1.25 -0.63 1.58
CA LEU A 10 1.29 -1.73 2.56
C LEU A 10 -0.10 -2.31 2.87
N LEU A 11 -1.11 -1.45 3.04
CA LEU A 11 -2.49 -1.88 3.28
C LEU A 11 -3.04 -2.72 2.12
N LEU A 12 -2.69 -2.37 0.88
CA LEU A 12 -3.14 -3.08 -0.33
C LEU A 12 -2.62 -4.51 -0.43
N HIS A 13 -1.56 -4.90 0.31
CA HIS A 13 -1.17 -6.31 0.42
C HIS A 13 -2.24 -7.15 1.14
N PHE A 14 -2.93 -6.56 2.11
CA PHE A 14 -3.93 -7.25 2.91
C PHE A 14 -5.34 -7.10 2.34
N LYS A 15 -5.72 -5.90 1.90
CA LYS A 15 -7.10 -5.60 1.53
C LYS A 15 -7.18 -4.51 0.44
N ALA A 16 -8.16 -4.63 -0.45
CA ALA A 16 -8.49 -3.54 -1.37
C ALA A 16 -9.04 -2.31 -0.60
N HIS A 17 -8.54 -1.12 -0.90
CA HIS A 17 -8.96 0.10 -0.24
C HIS A 17 -9.11 1.25 -1.24
N ASN A 18 -10.35 1.60 -1.57
CA ASN A 18 -10.70 2.67 -2.51
C ASN A 18 -11.37 3.87 -1.83
N ALA A 19 -11.58 3.81 -0.51
CA ALA A 19 -12.14 4.91 0.25
C ALA A 19 -11.10 6.04 0.39
N PHE A 20 -11.58 7.27 0.43
CA PHE A 20 -10.72 8.44 0.62
C PHE A 20 -9.91 8.32 1.93
N ILE A 21 -8.59 8.47 1.82
CA ILE A 21 -7.71 8.55 2.99
C ILE A 21 -7.33 10.01 3.19
N GLU A 22 -7.84 10.59 4.27
CA GLU A 22 -7.65 12.01 4.54
C GLU A 22 -6.18 12.37 4.80
N LYS A 23 -5.41 11.48 5.47
CA LYS A 23 -3.99 11.66 5.85
C LYS A 23 -3.28 10.33 6.07
N GLY A 24 -1.93 10.30 5.99
CA GLY A 24 -1.11 9.12 6.27
C GLY A 24 -1.38 8.46 7.65
N LYS A 25 -1.77 9.23 8.68
CA LYS A 25 -2.15 8.67 9.99
C LYS A 25 -3.33 7.71 9.94
N SER A 26 -4.31 7.95 9.08
CA SER A 26 -5.47 7.07 8.92
C SER A 26 -5.06 5.76 8.26
N ALA A 27 -4.13 5.80 7.30
CA ALA A 27 -3.56 4.59 6.71
C ALA A 27 -2.73 3.80 7.73
N CYS A 28 -1.94 4.45 8.60
CA CYS A 28 -1.24 3.78 9.69
C CYS A 28 -2.21 3.03 10.63
N ALA A 29 -3.33 3.67 11.01
CA ALA A 29 -4.31 3.06 11.89
C ALA A 29 -4.94 1.80 11.27
N LEU A 30 -5.32 1.86 10.00
CA LEU A 30 -5.84 0.71 9.24
C LEU A 30 -4.78 -0.38 9.08
N LEU A 31 -3.52 0.00 8.83
CA LEU A 31 -2.42 -0.95 8.68
C LEU A 31 -2.11 -1.67 10.00
N ALA A 32 -2.24 -0.99 11.14
CA ALA A 32 -1.98 -1.56 12.47
C ALA A 32 -2.91 -2.75 12.80
N GLU A 33 -4.08 -2.86 12.16
CA GLU A 33 -4.97 -4.03 12.27
C GLU A 33 -4.35 -5.29 11.66
N TYR A 34 -3.53 -5.15 10.63
CA TYR A 34 -2.87 -6.25 9.92
C TYR A 34 -1.42 -6.45 10.36
N VAL A 35 -0.77 -5.38 10.81
CA VAL A 35 0.62 -5.34 11.26
C VAL A 35 0.66 -4.72 12.66
N PRO A 36 0.34 -5.49 13.71
CA PRO A 36 0.43 -5.01 15.08
C PRO A 36 1.84 -4.51 15.38
N GLY A 37 1.96 -3.28 15.89
CA GLY A 37 3.26 -2.65 16.14
C GLY A 37 3.94 -2.08 14.91
N TYR A 38 3.19 -1.72 13.85
CA TYR A 38 3.75 -1.05 12.68
C TYR A 38 4.64 0.15 13.06
N ASP A 39 5.92 0.02 12.71
CA ASP A 39 6.98 1.02 12.72
C ASP A 39 7.60 0.98 11.31
N LYS A 40 8.24 2.06 10.88
CA LYS A 40 9.03 2.14 9.64
C LYS A 40 10.17 1.11 9.59
N ARG A 41 10.51 0.44 10.70
CA ARG A 41 11.41 -0.73 10.78
C ARG A 41 10.68 -2.04 10.51
N LEU A 42 9.94 -2.08 9.42
CA LEU A 42 9.12 -3.22 9.00
C LEU A 42 9.99 -4.34 8.42
N ASP A 43 9.64 -5.59 8.75
CA ASP A 43 10.09 -6.75 8.00
C ASP A 43 9.23 -6.92 6.74
N PHE A 44 9.84 -6.60 5.58
CA PHE A 44 9.19 -6.65 4.28
C PHE A 44 8.85 -8.06 3.82
N SER A 45 9.52 -9.09 4.35
CA SER A 45 9.24 -10.50 3.99
C SER A 45 7.79 -10.90 4.28
N ARG A 46 7.13 -10.22 5.22
CA ARG A 46 5.72 -10.43 5.58
C ARG A 46 4.74 -10.08 4.44
N PHE A 47 5.22 -9.42 3.39
CA PHE A 47 4.43 -8.86 2.29
C PHE A 47 4.70 -9.55 0.96
N ASP A 48 5.80 -10.31 0.86
CA ASP A 48 6.33 -10.87 -0.39
C ASP A 48 5.29 -11.71 -1.14
N ASP A 49 4.63 -12.63 -0.46
CA ASP A 49 3.58 -13.50 -1.04
C ASP A 49 2.36 -12.73 -1.58
N ARG A 50 2.24 -11.44 -1.24
CA ARG A 50 1.07 -10.60 -1.54
C ARG A 50 1.39 -9.44 -2.46
N VAL A 51 2.64 -9.33 -2.92
CA VAL A 51 3.09 -8.23 -3.79
C VAL A 51 2.25 -8.16 -5.06
N GLU A 52 2.03 -9.28 -5.76
CA GLU A 52 1.22 -9.29 -6.98
C GLU A 52 -0.23 -8.83 -6.74
N ALA A 53 -0.82 -9.26 -5.63
CA ALA A 53 -2.16 -8.83 -5.24
C ALA A 53 -2.22 -7.33 -4.92
N ALA A 54 -1.17 -6.80 -4.26
CA ALA A 54 -1.04 -5.37 -3.99
C ALA A 54 -0.91 -4.56 -5.28
N ILE A 55 -0.11 -5.03 -6.25
CA ILE A 55 0.02 -4.39 -7.58
C ILE A 55 -1.34 -4.33 -8.27
N LYS A 56 -2.07 -5.46 -8.31
CA LYS A 56 -3.39 -5.52 -8.94
C LYS A 56 -4.36 -4.51 -8.33
N ARG A 57 -4.46 -4.50 -6.99
CA ARG A 57 -5.36 -3.58 -6.27
C ARG A 57 -4.95 -2.12 -6.43
N ALA A 58 -3.66 -1.82 -6.49
CA ALA A 58 -3.17 -0.47 -6.72
C ALA A 58 -3.54 0.07 -8.12
N LYS A 59 -3.54 -0.80 -9.14
CA LYS A 59 -3.99 -0.47 -10.50
C LYS A 59 -5.50 -0.25 -10.62
N GLU A 60 -6.28 -0.86 -9.73
CA GLU A 60 -7.74 -0.71 -9.66
C GLU A 60 -8.18 0.58 -8.93
N LEU A 61 -7.24 1.33 -8.34
CA LEU A 61 -7.55 2.60 -7.68
C LEU A 61 -8.04 3.64 -8.70
N PRO A 62 -9.07 4.42 -8.35
CA PRO A 62 -9.51 5.53 -9.19
C PRO A 62 -8.40 6.58 -9.32
N ALA A 63 -8.40 7.33 -10.41
CA ALA A 63 -7.50 8.48 -10.55
C ALA A 63 -7.82 9.53 -9.47
N GLY A 64 -6.91 9.76 -8.53
CA GLY A 64 -7.11 10.69 -7.41
C GLY A 64 -6.69 10.10 -6.06
N ASN A 65 -7.23 10.63 -4.97
CA ASN A 65 -7.01 10.06 -3.63
C ASN A 65 -8.06 8.96 -3.36
N PRO A 66 -7.67 7.74 -2.93
CA PRO A 66 -6.30 7.31 -2.61
C PRO A 66 -5.49 6.86 -3.83
N SER A 67 -4.20 7.20 -3.86
CA SER A 67 -3.24 6.72 -4.85
C SER A 67 -1.88 6.37 -4.24
N THR A 68 -1.17 5.45 -4.89
CA THR A 68 0.22 5.13 -4.62
C THR A 68 0.92 4.80 -5.93
N ASP A 69 2.16 5.28 -6.09
CA ASP A 69 3.01 4.97 -7.26
C ASP A 69 4.05 3.88 -6.95
N VAL A 70 4.10 3.38 -5.72
CA VAL A 70 5.09 2.36 -5.28
C VAL A 70 5.01 1.09 -6.13
N TRP A 71 3.79 0.69 -6.52
CA TRP A 71 3.57 -0.48 -7.36
C TRP A 71 4.29 -0.41 -8.71
N ARG A 72 4.53 0.79 -9.27
CA ARG A 72 5.26 0.95 -10.54
C ARG A 72 6.71 0.57 -10.38
N LEU A 73 7.34 1.01 -9.28
CA LEU A 73 8.72 0.69 -8.95
C LEU A 73 8.87 -0.82 -8.70
N VAL A 74 7.98 -1.40 -7.89
CA VAL A 74 8.00 -2.84 -7.57
C VAL A 74 7.77 -3.69 -8.83
N GLU A 75 6.82 -3.30 -9.69
CA GLU A 75 6.58 -4.00 -10.96
C GLU A 75 7.80 -3.93 -11.90
N MET A 76 8.55 -2.82 -11.91
CA MET A 76 9.79 -2.73 -12.67
C MET A 76 10.88 -3.66 -12.13
N LEU A 77 10.99 -3.76 -10.80
CA LEU A 77 11.97 -4.63 -10.13
C LEU A 77 11.67 -6.12 -10.33
N LEU A 78 10.40 -6.53 -10.35
CA LEU A 78 10.01 -7.93 -10.57
C LEU A 78 10.20 -8.41 -12.02
N LYS A 79 10.38 -7.48 -12.97
CA LYS A 79 10.58 -7.80 -14.40
C LYS A 79 12.05 -8.02 -14.77
N HIS A 80 12.97 -7.93 -13.82
CA HIS A 80 14.42 -8.16 -13.98
C HIS A 80 14.86 -9.33 -13.09
#